data_AF-A0AAD9ITV4-F1
#
_entry.id   AF-A0AAD9ITV4-F1
#
_cell.length_a   1.000
_cell.length_b   1.000
_cell.length_c   1.000
_cell.angle_alpha   90.00
_cell.angle_beta   90.00
_cell.angle_gamma   90.00
#
_symmetry.space_group_name_H-M   'P 1'
#
loop_
_entity.id
_entity.type
_entity.pdbx_description
1 polymer ?
#
loop_
_entity_poly.entity_id
_entity_poly.type
_entity_poly.pdbx_seq_one_letter_code
_entity_poly.pdbx_strand_id
1 'polypeptide(L)'
;MQKIIDKRRRHNSENLGWRMRCFPYFFLIGFTKCGTTDLFTALSYIPDVIRPLTKEPRFWQKFRFTEHIKKDGGSLPRPTLSDYLDTFDEAAEQIRQYTIKTEDGFVYHPGVVGDLDPKTIWCYPNWISIKANKNTYEPRVLSHYQFFAHKKKFTVQPDEFHHSVERFILGLQTCFKKKSIRSCVYQGLVYSKEATTNLKRSIIGSLYYVFIKEWLRVFPKEQFLFMKSEDYFNNRTAAVVEILDFLKLNKSIPDVALIRIQNLNIVNPSAKVGFLEITRTLLQNFLQPFNEKLVTLLRNDQWVWH
;
A
#
# COMPACT_ATOMS: atom_id res chain seq x y z
N MET A 1 11.16 1.54 23.30
CA MET A 1 10.50 0.47 24.07
C MET A 1 11.33 -0.82 24.21
N GLN A 2 12.07 -1.23 23.17
CA GLN A 2 12.66 -2.58 22.99
C GLN A 2 13.21 -3.31 24.23
N LYS A 3 14.06 -2.70 25.08
CA LYS A 3 14.64 -3.38 26.26
C LYS A 3 13.58 -3.97 27.23
N ILE A 4 12.39 -3.38 27.32
CA ILE A 4 11.28 -3.87 28.15
C ILE A 4 10.64 -5.12 27.51
N ILE A 5 10.45 -5.07 26.20
CA ILE A 5 9.93 -6.18 25.37
C ILE A 5 10.92 -7.36 25.46
N ASP A 6 12.21 -7.13 25.30
CA ASP A 6 13.26 -8.16 25.39
C ASP A 6 13.44 -8.74 26.80
N LYS A 7 13.14 -7.97 27.86
CA LYS A 7 13.08 -8.49 29.23
C LYS A 7 11.87 -9.41 29.40
N ARG A 8 10.70 -8.99 28.91
CA ARG A 8 9.44 -9.76 28.98
C ARG A 8 9.40 -11.01 28.08
N ARG A 9 10.17 -11.05 26.99
CA ARG A 9 10.34 -12.23 26.13
C ARG A 9 11.09 -13.39 26.81
N ARG A 10 11.90 -13.12 27.84
CA ARG A 10 12.70 -14.15 28.52
C ARG A 10 11.84 -14.88 29.55
N HIS A 11 11.81 -16.21 29.47
CA HIS A 11 11.42 -17.04 30.61
C HIS A 11 12.65 -17.25 31.49
N ASN A 12 12.52 -16.92 32.77
CA ASN A 12 13.36 -17.46 33.84
C ASN A 12 12.48 -18.39 34.69
N SER A 13 13.10 -19.32 35.42
CA SER A 13 12.42 -20.41 36.15
C SER A 13 11.30 -20.00 37.11
N GLU A 14 11.29 -18.75 37.57
CA GLU A 14 10.35 -18.23 38.58
C GLU A 14 9.40 -17.14 38.04
N ASN A 15 9.46 -16.80 36.75
CA ASN A 15 8.63 -15.75 36.16
C ASN A 15 8.17 -16.08 34.72
N LEU A 16 6.86 -16.23 34.54
CA LEU A 16 6.21 -16.39 33.24
C LEU A 16 6.35 -15.09 32.41
N GLY A 17 7.20 -15.14 31.39
CA GLY A 17 7.41 -14.01 30.47
C GLY A 17 6.21 -13.79 29.56
N TRP A 18 5.49 -12.67 29.74
CA TRP A 18 4.29 -12.30 28.97
C TRP A 18 4.50 -11.05 28.14
N ARG A 19 3.85 -10.94 26.96
CA ARG A 19 3.79 -9.71 26.16
C ARG A 19 2.43 -9.56 25.47
N MET A 20 1.92 -8.33 25.41
CA MET A 20 0.82 -8.00 24.51
C MET A 20 1.34 -8.00 23.07
N ARG A 21 0.54 -8.49 22.12
CA ARG A 21 0.84 -8.46 20.69
C ARG A 21 -0.41 -8.02 19.95
N CYS A 22 -0.29 -7.05 19.06
CA CYS A 22 -1.39 -6.60 18.22
C CYS A 22 -1.29 -7.22 16.83
N PHE A 23 -2.39 -7.79 16.35
CA PHE A 23 -2.61 -7.91 14.91
C PHE A 23 -3.06 -6.54 14.38
N PRO A 24 -2.64 -6.11 13.17
CA PRO A 24 -3.07 -4.81 12.63
C PRO A 24 -4.57 -4.78 12.39
N TYR A 25 -5.20 -3.72 12.91
CA TYR A 25 -6.63 -3.43 12.79
C TYR A 25 -7.03 -3.01 11.36
N PHE A 26 -6.11 -2.33 10.66
CA PHE A 26 -6.32 -1.86 9.28
C PHE A 26 -5.08 -2.05 8.41
N PHE A 27 -5.26 -1.96 7.09
CA PHE A 27 -4.18 -2.16 6.12
C PHE A 27 -4.18 -1.06 5.05
N LEU A 28 -3.12 -0.25 4.99
CA LEU A 28 -2.86 0.64 3.86
C LEU A 28 -2.17 -0.14 2.72
N ILE A 29 -2.89 -1.14 2.18
CA ILE A 29 -2.37 -2.12 1.21
C ILE A 29 -1.85 -1.50 -0.08
N GLY A 30 -2.34 -0.31 -0.44
CA GLY A 30 -2.08 0.30 -1.72
C GLY A 30 -2.49 1.77 -1.81
N PHE A 31 -2.07 2.47 -2.85
CA PHE A 31 -1.05 2.05 -3.83
C PHE A 31 0.23 2.87 -3.68
N THR A 32 1.36 2.32 -4.14
CA THR A 32 2.62 3.06 -4.07
C THR A 32 2.52 4.37 -4.83
N LYS A 33 3.04 5.45 -4.24
CA LYS A 33 3.20 6.78 -4.87
C LYS A 33 1.91 7.58 -5.06
N CYS A 34 0.78 7.10 -4.56
CA CYS A 34 -0.47 7.85 -4.34
C CYS A 34 -0.51 8.49 -2.94
N GLY A 35 0.58 9.10 -2.46
CA GLY A 35 0.62 9.79 -1.16
C GLY A 35 0.58 8.91 0.11
N THR A 36 0.68 7.58 0.01
CA THR A 36 0.53 6.65 1.16
C THR A 36 1.57 6.80 2.29
N THR A 37 2.64 7.57 2.10
CA THR A 37 3.61 7.87 3.19
C THR A 37 3.22 9.13 3.95
N ASP A 38 2.76 10.13 3.21
CA ASP A 38 2.19 11.38 3.70
C ASP A 38 0.91 11.09 4.50
N LEU A 39 0.00 10.28 3.93
CA LEU A 39 -1.24 9.86 4.57
C LEU A 39 -0.98 9.09 5.87
N PHE A 40 -0.07 8.12 5.85
CA PHE A 40 0.31 7.43 7.10
C PHE A 40 0.89 8.41 8.13
N THR A 41 1.67 9.40 7.69
CA THR A 41 2.25 10.38 8.62
C THR A 41 1.15 11.26 9.24
N ALA A 42 0.14 11.67 8.46
CA ALA A 42 -1.05 12.37 8.94
C ALA A 42 -1.83 11.53 9.97
N LEU A 43 -2.09 10.26 9.67
CA LEU A 43 -2.75 9.33 10.58
C LEU A 43 -1.95 9.14 11.88
N SER A 44 -0.61 9.08 11.83
CA SER A 44 0.24 9.00 13.02
C SER A 44 0.33 10.28 13.87
N TYR A 45 -0.52 11.29 13.60
CA TYR A 45 -0.78 12.41 14.50
C TYR A 45 -2.10 12.29 15.27
N ILE A 46 -2.95 11.32 14.93
CA ILE A 46 -4.18 11.02 15.68
C ILE A 46 -3.81 10.19 16.92
N PRO A 47 -4.24 10.55 18.15
CA PRO A 47 -3.86 9.85 19.38
C PRO A 47 -4.15 8.33 19.35
N ASP A 48 -5.30 7.95 18.79
CA ASP A 48 -5.74 6.55 18.72
C ASP A 48 -5.07 5.73 17.61
N VAL A 49 -4.20 6.32 16.77
CA VAL A 49 -3.55 5.61 15.64
C VAL A 49 -2.05 5.48 15.88
N ILE A 50 -1.69 4.37 16.52
CA ILE A 50 -0.33 4.09 16.98
C ILE A 50 0.56 3.65 15.82
N ARG A 51 1.71 4.33 15.70
CA ARG A 51 2.74 4.10 14.69
C ARG A 51 3.52 2.80 14.97
N PRO A 52 3.53 1.80 14.07
CA PRO A 52 4.41 0.65 14.20
C PRO A 52 5.87 1.04 13.91
N LEU A 53 6.81 0.31 14.53
CA LEU A 53 8.25 0.50 14.33
C LEU A 53 8.67 0.21 12.87
N THR A 54 8.11 -0.85 12.28
CA THR A 54 8.41 -1.22 10.88
C THR A 54 7.32 -0.73 9.94
N LYS A 55 7.65 0.29 9.13
CA LYS A 55 6.87 0.60 7.92
C LYS A 55 7.22 -0.41 6.81
N GLU A 56 6.24 -0.83 6.02
CA GLU A 56 6.42 -1.78 4.91
C GLU A 56 7.01 -3.15 5.35
N PRO A 57 6.32 -3.91 6.24
CA PRO A 57 6.81 -5.20 6.76
C PRO A 57 6.89 -6.31 5.69
N ARG A 58 6.29 -6.15 4.50
CA ARG A 58 6.33 -7.08 3.34
C ARG A 58 5.88 -8.52 3.61
N PHE A 59 5.27 -8.82 4.75
CA PHE A 59 4.86 -10.17 5.14
C PHE A 59 3.75 -10.76 4.25
N TRP A 60 2.79 -9.94 3.81
CA TRP A 60 1.73 -10.36 2.88
C TRP A 60 2.18 -10.33 1.40
N GLN A 61 3.49 -10.50 1.16
CA GLN A 61 4.11 -10.39 -0.16
C GLN A 61 4.93 -11.63 -0.51
N LYS A 62 5.52 -11.64 -1.71
CA LYS A 62 6.46 -12.69 -2.14
C LYS A 62 7.53 -13.00 -1.09
N PHE A 63 7.89 -12.01 -0.25
CA PHE A 63 8.86 -12.18 0.85
C PHE A 63 8.49 -13.27 1.87
N ARG A 64 7.22 -13.63 2.05
CA ARG A 64 6.82 -14.79 2.88
C ARG A 64 6.84 -16.13 2.14
N PHE A 65 6.74 -16.13 0.82
CA PHE A 65 6.43 -17.33 0.04
C PHE A 65 7.59 -17.86 -0.81
N THR A 66 8.59 -17.03 -1.15
CA THR A 66 9.82 -17.46 -1.83
C THR A 66 10.97 -17.63 -0.81
N GLU A 67 11.99 -18.40 -1.16
CA GLU A 67 13.30 -18.24 -0.51
C GLU A 67 13.92 -16.88 -0.83
N HIS A 68 14.85 -16.46 0.03
CA HIS A 68 15.67 -15.27 -0.13
C HIS A 68 17.13 -15.63 -0.02
N ILE A 69 17.84 -15.54 -1.14
CA ILE A 69 19.28 -15.78 -1.20
C ILE A 69 19.97 -14.46 -0.83
N LYS A 70 20.83 -14.51 0.20
CA LYS A 70 21.71 -13.41 0.62
C LYS A 70 22.77 -13.13 -0.45
N LYS A 71 23.48 -12.00 -0.33
CA LYS A 71 24.64 -11.70 -1.20
C LYS A 71 25.80 -12.69 -1.04
N ASP A 72 25.87 -13.39 0.09
CA ASP A 72 26.86 -14.44 0.39
C ASP A 72 26.46 -15.85 -0.10
N GLY A 73 25.31 -15.99 -0.76
CA GLY A 73 24.77 -17.26 -1.24
C GLY A 73 23.94 -18.05 -0.22
N GLY A 74 23.96 -17.69 1.07
CA GLY A 74 23.15 -18.35 2.10
C GLY A 74 21.66 -18.01 1.99
N SER A 75 20.79 -18.96 2.34
CA SER A 75 19.34 -18.71 2.45
C SER A 75 18.99 -17.97 3.75
N LEU A 76 18.12 -16.97 3.67
CA LEU A 76 17.35 -16.49 4.83
C LEU A 76 16.07 -17.33 4.99
N PRO A 77 15.65 -17.65 6.22
CA PRO A 77 14.37 -18.32 6.47
C PRO A 77 13.20 -17.44 6.01
N ARG A 78 12.10 -18.09 5.62
CA ARG A 78 10.86 -17.39 5.29
C ARG A 78 10.21 -16.87 6.60
N PRO A 79 9.78 -15.60 6.68
CA PRO A 79 9.20 -15.06 7.91
C PRO A 79 7.93 -15.78 8.31
N THR A 80 7.82 -16.08 9.60
CA THR A 80 6.66 -16.67 10.26
C THR A 80 5.62 -15.60 10.61
N LEU A 81 4.42 -16.03 11.03
CA LEU A 81 3.43 -15.11 11.61
C LEU A 81 3.94 -14.44 12.91
N SER A 82 4.86 -15.09 13.63
CA SER A 82 5.47 -14.47 14.81
C SER A 82 6.44 -13.36 14.42
N ASP A 83 7.25 -13.52 13.38
CA ASP A 83 8.17 -12.47 12.91
C ASP A 83 7.41 -11.25 12.37
N TYR A 84 6.22 -11.47 11.81
CA TYR A 84 5.31 -10.39 11.44
C TYR A 84 4.74 -9.66 12.66
N LEU A 85 4.20 -10.40 13.64
CA LEU A 85 3.63 -9.80 14.85
C LEU A 85 4.69 -9.06 15.69
N ASP A 86 5.95 -9.52 15.66
CA ASP A 86 7.10 -8.82 16.25
C ASP A 86 7.28 -7.39 15.71
N THR A 87 6.87 -7.10 14.47
CA THR A 87 6.96 -5.73 13.90
C THR A 87 6.01 -4.73 14.56
N PHE A 88 5.02 -5.22 15.31
CA PHE A 88 4.01 -4.44 16.03
C PHE A 88 4.23 -4.43 17.55
N ASP A 89 5.20 -5.18 18.11
CA ASP A 89 5.44 -5.28 19.57
C ASP A 89 5.60 -3.90 20.26
N GLU A 90 6.27 -2.94 19.62
CA GLU A 90 6.44 -1.58 20.17
C GLU A 90 5.16 -0.73 20.10
N ALA A 91 4.28 -0.97 19.13
CA ALA A 91 2.95 -0.36 19.09
C ALA A 91 2.03 -1.02 20.12
N ALA A 92 2.05 -2.35 20.23
CA ALA A 92 1.29 -3.10 21.22
C ALA A 92 1.63 -2.68 22.66
N GLU A 93 2.90 -2.41 22.97
CA GLU A 93 3.28 -1.93 24.30
C GLU A 93 2.85 -0.46 24.55
N GLN A 94 2.76 0.40 23.54
CA GLN A 94 2.18 1.74 23.67
C GLN A 94 0.66 1.66 23.92
N ILE A 95 -0.05 0.84 23.14
CA ILE A 95 -1.49 0.54 23.30
C ILE A 95 -1.77 0.00 24.72
N ARG A 96 -0.90 -0.89 25.22
CA ARG A 96 -1.00 -1.43 26.59
C ARG A 96 -0.70 -0.39 27.69
N GLN A 97 0.13 0.59 27.42
CA GLN A 97 0.42 1.67 28.37
C GLN A 97 -0.72 2.70 28.42
N TYR A 98 -1.38 2.95 27.29
CA TYR A 98 -2.55 3.82 27.18
C TYR A 98 -3.86 3.02 27.34
N THR A 99 -4.16 2.64 28.57
CA THR A 99 -5.40 1.91 28.93
C THR A 99 -6.41 2.85 29.56
N ILE A 100 -7.65 2.84 29.09
CA ILE A 100 -8.77 3.57 29.68
C ILE A 100 -9.58 2.62 30.56
N LYS A 101 -9.99 3.11 31.73
CA LYS A 101 -11.02 2.48 32.57
C LYS A 101 -12.23 3.42 32.64
N THR A 102 -13.42 2.89 32.36
CA THR A 102 -14.70 3.62 32.43
C THR A 102 -15.25 3.66 33.85
N GLU A 103 -16.33 4.44 34.06
CA GLU A 103 -16.96 4.62 35.38
C GLU A 103 -17.63 3.34 35.92
N ASP A 104 -18.24 2.54 35.03
CA ASP A 104 -18.74 1.18 35.33
C ASP A 104 -17.60 0.15 35.51
N GLY A 105 -16.36 0.56 35.25
CA GLY A 105 -15.15 -0.19 35.55
C GLY A 105 -14.64 -1.08 34.44
N PHE A 106 -15.27 -1.07 33.25
CA PHE A 106 -14.76 -1.73 32.05
C PHE A 106 -13.39 -1.14 31.63
N VAL A 107 -12.49 -2.00 31.16
CA VAL A 107 -11.08 -1.66 30.88
C VAL A 107 -10.76 -1.99 29.42
N TYR A 108 -10.29 -1.00 28.66
CA TYR A 108 -10.00 -1.16 27.23
C TYR A 108 -8.81 -0.31 26.78
N HIS A 109 -8.31 -0.62 25.58
CA HIS A 109 -7.27 0.13 24.90
C HIS A 109 -7.89 0.80 23.65
N PRO A 110 -7.92 2.14 23.54
CA PRO A 110 -8.48 2.83 22.36
C PRO A 110 -7.53 2.78 21.16
N GLY A 111 -6.22 2.66 21.40
CA GLY A 111 -5.20 2.73 20.36
C GLY A 111 -5.21 1.53 19.40
N VAL A 112 -5.30 1.80 18.10
CA VAL A 112 -5.16 0.81 17.02
C VAL A 112 -3.83 0.96 16.30
N VAL A 113 -3.41 -0.10 15.59
CA VAL A 113 -2.21 -0.11 14.74
C VAL A 113 -2.56 -0.75 13.39
N GLY A 114 -1.90 -0.34 12.30
CA GLY A 114 -2.15 -0.85 10.95
C GLY A 114 -0.90 -1.36 10.23
N ASP A 115 -1.08 -2.25 9.25
CA ASP A 115 -0.05 -2.61 8.26
C ASP A 115 -0.01 -1.52 7.18
N LEU A 116 1.19 -1.13 6.79
CA LEU A 116 1.46 0.08 6.02
C LEU A 116 2.35 -0.21 4.82
N ASP A 117 2.12 -1.36 4.17
CA ASP A 117 2.81 -1.76 2.96
C ASP A 117 1.98 -1.54 1.67
N PRO A 118 2.18 -0.42 0.95
CA PRO A 118 1.42 -0.07 -0.25
C PRO A 118 1.78 -0.92 -1.50
N LYS A 119 2.60 -1.96 -1.33
CA LYS A 119 2.93 -2.96 -2.36
C LYS A 119 2.11 -4.25 -2.18
N THR A 120 1.41 -4.40 -1.06
CA THR A 120 0.62 -5.61 -0.72
C THR A 120 -0.56 -5.81 -1.67
N ILE A 121 -1.17 -4.71 -2.12
CA ILE A 121 -2.22 -4.68 -3.14
C ILE A 121 -1.85 -5.45 -4.43
N TRP A 122 -0.58 -5.45 -4.85
CA TRP A 122 -0.09 -6.21 -6.01
C TRP A 122 0.21 -7.68 -5.70
N CYS A 123 0.34 -8.04 -4.43
CA CYS A 123 0.90 -9.30 -3.97
C CYS A 123 -0.14 -10.41 -3.78
N TYR A 124 -1.03 -10.55 -4.76
CA TYR A 124 -2.08 -11.55 -4.77
C TYR A 124 -1.77 -12.96 -5.33
N PRO A 125 -0.60 -13.31 -5.93
CA PRO A 125 -0.51 -14.49 -6.79
C PRO A 125 -0.79 -15.84 -6.09
N ASN A 126 -0.69 -15.89 -4.76
CA ASN A 126 -0.94 -17.10 -3.97
C ASN A 126 -2.32 -17.15 -3.29
N TRP A 127 -3.16 -16.12 -3.45
CA TRP A 127 -4.47 -16.09 -2.79
C TRP A 127 -5.56 -16.87 -3.55
N ILE A 128 -5.48 -16.99 -4.89
CA ILE A 128 -6.41 -17.84 -5.68
C ILE A 128 -6.19 -19.33 -5.42
N SER A 129 -4.99 -19.72 -4.94
CA SER A 129 -4.72 -21.07 -4.45
C SER A 129 -5.63 -21.47 -3.29
N ILE A 130 -6.24 -20.49 -2.61
CA ILE A 130 -7.30 -20.68 -1.62
C ILE A 130 -8.65 -20.63 -2.37
N LYS A 131 -9.37 -21.76 -2.36
CA LYS A 131 -10.54 -22.08 -3.20
C LYS A 131 -11.67 -21.04 -3.29
N ALA A 132 -11.77 -20.10 -2.34
CA ALA A 132 -13.00 -19.38 -2.04
C ALA A 132 -13.31 -18.11 -2.88
N ASN A 133 -12.35 -17.55 -3.64
CA ASN A 133 -12.39 -16.10 -3.93
C ASN A 133 -12.38 -15.71 -5.44
N LYS A 134 -13.51 -15.22 -6.02
CA LYS A 134 -13.59 -14.67 -7.41
C LYS A 134 -14.66 -13.53 -7.61
N ASN A 135 -14.38 -12.19 -7.70
CA ASN A 135 -14.33 -11.32 -8.94
C ASN A 135 -14.56 -9.75 -8.78
N THR A 136 -13.69 -8.89 -9.38
CA THR A 136 -13.87 -7.52 -10.07
C THR A 136 -13.39 -6.16 -9.43
N TYR A 137 -13.02 -5.11 -10.23
CA TYR A 137 -11.70 -4.35 -10.38
C TYR A 137 -11.55 -2.74 -10.24
N GLU A 138 -10.35 -2.08 -9.93
CA GLU A 138 -9.74 -0.71 -10.41
C GLU A 138 -9.52 0.64 -9.55
N PRO A 139 -8.98 1.88 -9.99
CA PRO A 139 -7.68 2.56 -10.43
C PRO A 139 -7.09 3.71 -9.48
N ARG A 140 -6.10 4.63 -9.77
CA ARG A 140 -5.21 5.09 -10.93
C ARG A 140 -3.70 5.51 -10.62
N VAL A 141 -2.71 5.42 -11.55
CA VAL A 141 -1.24 5.77 -11.41
C VAL A 141 -0.70 6.88 -12.35
N LEU A 142 0.35 7.63 -11.94
CA LEU A 142 1.47 8.01 -12.85
C LEU A 142 2.85 8.24 -12.16
N SER A 143 2.88 8.66 -10.90
CA SER A 143 4.07 9.06 -10.10
C SER A 143 5.15 8.00 -9.84
N HIS A 144 4.94 6.74 -10.23
CA HIS A 144 5.83 5.62 -9.89
C HIS A 144 7.16 5.64 -10.65
N TYR A 145 7.17 6.12 -11.89
CA TYR A 145 8.36 6.10 -12.75
C TYR A 145 9.44 7.11 -12.31
N GLN A 146 9.04 8.37 -12.11
CA GLN A 146 9.93 9.51 -11.85
C GLN A 146 10.85 9.25 -10.63
N PHE A 147 10.28 8.76 -9.53
CA PHE A 147 11.03 8.40 -8.32
C PHE A 147 12.15 7.39 -8.56
N PHE A 148 11.93 6.42 -9.46
CA PHE A 148 12.87 5.35 -9.74
C PHE A 148 13.88 5.67 -10.85
N ALA A 149 13.59 6.63 -11.72
CA ALA A 149 14.59 7.24 -12.61
C ALA A 149 15.58 8.10 -11.78
N HIS A 150 15.05 9.02 -10.97
CA HIS A 150 15.85 9.94 -10.16
C HIS A 150 16.84 9.24 -9.23
N LYS A 151 16.45 8.09 -8.63
CA LYS A 151 17.34 7.30 -7.75
C LYS A 151 18.55 6.66 -8.44
N LYS A 152 18.68 6.72 -9.77
CA LYS A 152 19.83 6.18 -10.51
C LYS A 152 20.74 7.25 -11.14
N LYS A 153 20.48 8.56 -10.96
CA LYS A 153 21.16 9.66 -11.67
C LYS A 153 21.08 9.61 -13.21
N PHE A 154 20.14 8.85 -13.80
CA PHE A 154 19.91 8.87 -15.25
C PHE A 154 18.87 9.94 -15.61
N THR A 155 19.30 10.92 -16.42
CA THR A 155 18.39 11.80 -17.16
C THR A 155 17.83 11.01 -18.35
N VAL A 156 16.64 10.44 -18.20
CA VAL A 156 15.93 9.77 -19.30
C VAL A 156 15.28 10.85 -20.17
N GLN A 157 15.54 10.83 -21.47
CA GLN A 157 14.98 11.83 -22.39
C GLN A 157 13.47 11.57 -22.62
N PRO A 158 12.65 12.60 -22.87
CA PRO A 158 11.20 12.44 -23.09
C PRO A 158 10.87 11.45 -24.21
N ASP A 159 11.67 11.42 -25.28
CA ASP A 159 11.53 10.53 -26.43
C ASP A 159 11.95 9.09 -26.09
N GLU A 160 13.06 8.90 -25.37
CA GLU A 160 13.49 7.57 -24.89
C GLU A 160 12.42 6.95 -23.97
N PHE A 161 11.82 7.78 -23.12
CA PHE A 161 10.66 7.41 -22.32
C PHE A 161 9.44 7.08 -23.18
N HIS A 162 9.12 7.89 -24.20
CA HIS A 162 8.00 7.63 -25.12
C HIS A 162 8.12 6.26 -25.81
N HIS A 163 9.23 5.99 -26.50
CA HIS A 163 9.46 4.71 -27.18
C HIS A 163 9.48 3.52 -26.19
N SER A 164 9.91 3.75 -24.94
CA SER A 164 9.86 2.72 -23.89
C SER A 164 8.43 2.45 -23.39
N VAL A 165 7.58 3.48 -23.34
CA VAL A 165 6.14 3.38 -23.02
C VAL A 165 5.40 2.65 -24.14
N GLU A 166 5.59 3.08 -25.38
CA GLU A 166 4.99 2.50 -26.59
C GLU A 166 5.32 1.01 -26.72
N ARG A 167 6.61 0.65 -26.74
CA ARG A 167 7.06 -0.75 -26.88
C ARG A 167 6.50 -1.65 -25.77
N PHE A 168 6.32 -1.11 -24.56
CA PHE A 168 5.74 -1.85 -23.45
C PHE A 168 4.20 -2.00 -23.56
N ILE A 169 3.49 -0.96 -24.00
CA ILE A 169 2.05 -1.01 -24.27
C ILE A 169 1.75 -1.99 -25.41
N LEU A 170 2.50 -1.93 -26.51
CA LEU A 170 2.39 -2.86 -27.64
C LEU A 170 2.64 -4.31 -27.20
N GLY A 171 3.62 -4.54 -26.32
CA GLY A 171 3.87 -5.85 -25.71
C GLY A 171 2.71 -6.34 -24.83
N LEU A 172 2.11 -5.47 -24.02
CA LEU A 172 0.92 -5.79 -23.22
C LEU A 172 -0.30 -6.08 -24.10
N GLN A 173 -0.60 -5.25 -25.09
CA GLN A 173 -1.69 -5.47 -26.06
C GLN A 173 -1.50 -6.78 -26.85
N THR A 174 -0.29 -7.08 -27.29
CA THR A 174 0.06 -8.33 -27.97
C THR A 174 -0.12 -9.54 -27.05
N CYS A 175 0.16 -9.39 -25.75
CA CYS A 175 -0.14 -10.41 -24.75
C CYS A 175 -1.66 -10.55 -24.53
N PHE A 176 -2.41 -9.45 -24.41
CA PHE A 176 -3.88 -9.48 -24.21
C PHE A 176 -4.62 -10.18 -25.36
N LYS A 177 -4.09 -10.12 -26.59
CA LYS A 177 -4.61 -10.90 -27.75
C LYS A 177 -4.38 -12.42 -27.64
N LYS A 178 -3.49 -12.89 -26.77
CA LYS A 178 -3.06 -14.30 -26.67
C LYS A 178 -3.33 -14.95 -25.31
N LYS A 179 -3.54 -14.14 -24.26
CA LYS A 179 -3.70 -14.55 -22.86
C LYS A 179 -4.63 -13.57 -22.15
N SER A 180 -5.27 -14.02 -21.07
CA SER A 180 -6.08 -13.12 -20.25
C SER A 180 -5.26 -11.93 -19.72
N ILE A 181 -5.90 -10.75 -19.63
CA ILE A 181 -5.29 -9.52 -19.09
C ILE A 181 -4.58 -9.80 -17.76
N ARG A 182 -5.25 -10.55 -16.86
CA ARG A 182 -4.68 -10.99 -15.58
C ARG A 182 -3.37 -11.75 -15.76
N SER A 183 -3.32 -12.73 -16.67
CA SER A 183 -2.09 -13.47 -16.95
C SER A 183 -0.97 -12.53 -17.41
N CYS A 184 -1.25 -11.60 -18.33
CA CYS A 184 -0.26 -10.67 -18.87
C CYS A 184 0.28 -9.70 -17.81
N VAL A 185 -0.60 -9.14 -16.98
CA VAL A 185 -0.22 -8.21 -15.90
C VAL A 185 0.64 -8.91 -14.83
N TYR A 186 0.20 -10.07 -14.34
CA TYR A 186 0.97 -10.80 -13.31
C TYR A 186 2.25 -11.45 -13.86
N GLN A 187 2.31 -11.84 -15.14
CA GLN A 187 3.53 -12.34 -15.77
C GLN A 187 4.51 -11.20 -16.13
N GLY A 188 4.01 -10.04 -16.56
CA GLY A 188 4.84 -8.86 -16.88
C GLY A 188 5.55 -8.23 -15.66
N LEU A 189 5.04 -8.48 -14.44
CA LEU A 189 5.74 -8.18 -13.18
C LEU A 189 6.96 -9.08 -12.92
N VAL A 190 7.15 -10.14 -13.72
CA VAL A 190 8.20 -11.14 -13.54
C VAL A 190 9.10 -11.26 -14.78
N TYR A 191 8.53 -11.22 -15.98
CA TYR A 191 9.26 -11.47 -17.24
C TYR A 191 9.00 -10.41 -18.33
N SER A 192 10.07 -9.69 -18.69
CA SER A 192 10.31 -9.03 -19.99
C SER A 192 11.76 -8.53 -19.97
N LYS A 193 12.46 -8.51 -21.11
CA LYS A 193 13.83 -7.98 -21.20
C LYS A 193 13.91 -6.53 -21.73
N GLU A 194 12.90 -6.02 -22.46
CA GLU A 194 13.08 -4.85 -23.38
C GLU A 194 12.75 -3.45 -22.83
N ALA A 195 12.54 -3.29 -21.51
CA ALA A 195 12.33 -1.98 -20.87
C ALA A 195 12.83 -2.00 -19.42
N THR A 196 13.11 -0.83 -18.83
CA THR A 196 13.56 -0.76 -17.44
C THR A 196 12.51 -1.34 -16.48
N THR A 197 12.94 -2.10 -15.47
CA THR A 197 12.04 -2.77 -14.50
C THR A 197 11.08 -1.81 -13.80
N ASN A 198 11.47 -0.53 -13.72
CA ASN A 198 10.71 0.53 -13.08
C ASN A 198 9.56 1.06 -13.95
N LEU A 199 9.76 1.16 -15.28
CA LEU A 199 8.68 1.51 -16.21
C LEU A 199 7.60 0.43 -16.22
N LYS A 200 8.02 -0.85 -16.27
CA LYS A 200 7.14 -2.01 -16.20
C LYS A 200 6.25 -1.96 -14.95
N ARG A 201 6.87 -1.77 -13.77
CA ARG A 201 6.18 -1.59 -12.48
C ARG A 201 5.30 -0.35 -12.42
N SER A 202 5.56 0.67 -13.24
CA SER A 202 4.74 1.88 -13.30
C SER A 202 3.48 1.63 -14.13
N ILE A 203 3.62 1.19 -15.39
CA ILE A 203 2.48 0.98 -16.31
C ILE A 203 1.65 -0.24 -15.88
N ILE A 204 2.28 -1.35 -15.46
CA ILE A 204 1.51 -2.43 -14.81
C ILE A 204 0.88 -1.92 -13.53
N GLY A 205 1.61 -1.10 -12.75
CA GLY A 205 1.06 -0.38 -11.62
C GLY A 205 -0.29 0.24 -12.01
N SER A 206 -0.33 1.07 -13.06
CA SER A 206 -1.55 1.72 -13.55
C SER A 206 -2.75 0.79 -13.79
N LEU A 207 -2.51 -0.47 -14.13
CA LEU A 207 -3.53 -1.50 -14.33
C LEU A 207 -4.07 -2.06 -13.00
N TYR A 208 -4.22 -1.18 -12.01
CA TYR A 208 -4.92 -1.35 -10.75
C TYR A 208 -6.30 -2.00 -10.86
N TYR A 209 -6.94 -2.00 -12.05
CA TYR A 209 -7.99 -2.95 -12.45
C TYR A 209 -7.71 -4.29 -11.79
N VAL A 210 -6.60 -4.88 -12.26
CA VAL A 210 -6.12 -6.23 -12.06
C VAL A 210 -5.56 -6.45 -10.65
N PHE A 211 -5.57 -5.43 -9.80
CA PHE A 211 -5.20 -5.53 -8.39
C PHE A 211 -6.41 -5.39 -7.49
N ILE A 212 -7.15 -4.26 -7.53
CA ILE A 212 -8.37 -4.11 -6.73
C ILE A 212 -9.41 -5.20 -7.05
N LYS A 213 -9.40 -5.78 -8.26
CA LYS A 213 -10.23 -6.98 -8.54
C LYS A 213 -10.00 -8.05 -7.55
N GLU A 214 -8.72 -8.34 -7.42
CA GLU A 214 -8.22 -9.53 -6.80
C GLU A 214 -8.51 -9.44 -5.29
N TRP A 215 -8.56 -8.22 -4.74
CA TRP A 215 -9.01 -7.94 -3.37
C TRP A 215 -10.54 -8.01 -3.17
N LEU A 216 -11.36 -7.40 -4.03
CA LEU A 216 -12.83 -7.53 -3.92
C LEU A 216 -13.36 -8.94 -4.28
N ARG A 217 -12.50 -9.87 -4.71
CA ARG A 217 -12.85 -11.30 -4.77
C ARG A 217 -13.01 -11.95 -3.40
N VAL A 218 -12.49 -11.30 -2.36
CA VAL A 218 -12.14 -11.89 -1.06
C VAL A 218 -12.87 -11.18 0.07
N PHE A 219 -12.74 -9.86 0.08
CA PHE A 219 -13.21 -9.00 1.13
C PHE A 219 -14.38 -8.17 0.58
N PRO A 220 -15.49 -8.01 1.33
CA PRO A 220 -16.58 -7.12 0.94
C PRO A 220 -16.09 -5.70 0.67
N LYS A 221 -16.76 -4.99 -0.24
CA LYS A 221 -16.40 -3.62 -0.66
C LYS A 221 -16.38 -2.65 0.53
N GLU A 222 -17.24 -2.93 1.50
CA GLU A 222 -17.45 -2.20 2.75
C GLU A 222 -16.23 -2.26 3.69
N GLN A 223 -15.28 -3.18 3.46
CA GLN A 223 -13.97 -3.23 4.12
C GLN A 223 -12.87 -2.46 3.36
N PHE A 224 -13.23 -1.62 2.38
CA PHE A 224 -12.29 -0.74 1.68
C PHE A 224 -12.79 0.70 1.64
N LEU A 225 -11.94 1.62 2.10
CA LEU A 225 -12.01 3.01 1.72
C LEU A 225 -11.11 3.23 0.49
N PHE A 226 -11.70 3.70 -0.60
CA PHE A 226 -10.98 4.12 -1.80
C PHE A 226 -10.94 5.65 -1.81
N MET A 227 -9.76 6.23 -1.95
CA MET A 227 -9.52 7.67 -1.84
C MET A 227 -8.59 8.13 -2.94
N LYS A 228 -8.90 9.25 -3.61
CA LYS A 228 -8.00 9.84 -4.61
C LYS A 228 -6.84 10.54 -3.92
N SER A 229 -5.66 10.49 -4.54
CA SER A 229 -4.51 11.31 -4.11
C SER A 229 -4.83 12.81 -4.20
N GLU A 230 -5.57 13.22 -5.23
CA GLU A 230 -5.94 14.62 -5.47
C GLU A 230 -6.81 15.17 -4.34
N ASP A 231 -7.89 14.45 -4.00
CA ASP A 231 -8.82 14.84 -2.93
C ASP A 231 -8.10 14.89 -1.57
N TYR A 232 -7.26 13.89 -1.26
CA TYR A 232 -6.43 13.88 -0.04
C TYR A 232 -5.45 15.06 0.03
N PHE A 233 -4.75 15.38 -1.06
CA PHE A 233 -3.81 16.50 -1.04
C PHE A 233 -4.50 17.87 -1.03
N ASN A 234 -5.72 17.95 -1.58
CA ASN A 234 -6.57 19.14 -1.53
C ASN A 234 -7.13 19.41 -0.12
N ASN A 235 -7.60 18.39 0.59
CA ASN A 235 -8.04 18.53 1.98
C ASN A 235 -7.66 17.31 2.85
N ARG A 236 -6.43 17.33 3.36
CA ARG A 236 -5.88 16.28 4.24
C ARG A 236 -6.73 16.06 5.49
N THR A 237 -7.28 17.13 6.07
CA THR A 237 -8.08 17.05 7.29
C THR A 237 -9.39 16.31 7.06
N ALA A 238 -10.15 16.67 6.02
CA ALA A 238 -11.39 15.97 5.67
C ALA A 238 -11.14 14.50 5.34
N ALA A 239 -10.08 14.21 4.57
CA ALA A 239 -9.67 12.85 4.24
C ALA A 239 -9.27 12.02 5.48
N VAL A 240 -8.59 12.62 6.46
CA VAL A 240 -8.32 11.93 7.74
C VAL A 240 -9.61 11.69 8.53
N VAL A 241 -10.55 12.64 8.60
CA VAL A 241 -11.87 12.44 9.25
C VAL A 241 -12.67 11.32 8.58
N GLU A 242 -12.64 11.22 7.24
CA GLU A 242 -13.25 10.13 6.48
C GLU A 242 -12.65 8.76 6.84
N ILE A 243 -11.31 8.68 6.96
CA ILE A 243 -10.62 7.45 7.39
C ILE A 243 -10.97 7.10 8.85
N LEU A 244 -11.10 8.09 9.74
CA LEU A 244 -11.50 7.85 11.12
C LEU A 244 -12.94 7.35 11.21
N ASP A 245 -13.87 7.87 10.39
CA ASP A 245 -15.22 7.29 10.27
C ASP A 245 -15.18 5.84 9.78
N PHE A 246 -14.46 5.58 8.69
CA PHE A 246 -14.33 4.24 8.12
C PHE A 246 -13.76 3.23 9.12
N LEU A 247 -12.72 3.62 9.88
CA LEU A 247 -12.11 2.82 10.93
C LEU A 247 -12.95 2.74 12.23
N LYS A 248 -14.07 3.48 12.32
CA LYS A 248 -14.93 3.61 13.51
C LYS A 248 -14.18 4.11 14.75
N LEU A 249 -13.24 5.03 14.52
CA LEU A 249 -12.49 5.75 15.55
C LEU A 249 -13.14 7.10 15.85
N ASN A 250 -12.65 7.79 16.89
CA ASN A 250 -13.09 9.14 17.21
C ASN A 250 -12.73 10.11 16.07
N LYS A 251 -13.72 10.86 15.57
CA LYS A 251 -13.55 11.85 14.50
C LYS A 251 -13.08 13.23 14.98
N SER A 252 -13.06 13.45 16.30
CA SER A 252 -12.52 14.68 16.89
C SER A 252 -11.00 14.66 16.83
N ILE A 253 -10.42 15.53 16.00
CA ILE A 253 -8.97 15.67 15.84
C ILE A 253 -8.50 16.86 16.71
N PRO A 254 -7.60 16.66 17.69
CA PRO A 254 -7.09 17.76 18.51
C PRO A 254 -6.35 18.83 17.67
N ASP A 255 -6.38 20.08 18.09
CA ASP A 255 -5.79 21.22 17.34
C ASP A 255 -4.30 21.01 16.99
N VAL A 256 -3.52 20.45 17.91
CA VAL A 256 -2.11 20.12 17.69
C VAL A 256 -1.92 19.09 16.57
N ALA A 257 -2.88 18.16 16.40
CA ALA A 257 -2.89 17.22 15.29
C ALA A 257 -3.42 17.87 14.00
N LEU A 258 -4.46 18.71 14.05
CA LEU A 258 -4.95 19.49 12.91
C LEU A 258 -3.83 20.34 12.27
N ILE A 259 -3.15 21.14 13.10
CA ILE A 259 -2.03 22.00 12.68
C ILE A 259 -0.91 21.17 12.04
N ARG A 260 -0.59 20.00 12.61
CA ARG A 260 0.41 19.08 12.05
C ARG A 260 -0.02 18.47 10.71
N ILE A 261 -1.28 18.03 10.57
CA ILE A 261 -1.84 17.46 9.33
C ILE A 261 -1.85 18.50 8.21
N GLN A 262 -2.24 19.74 8.50
CA GLN A 262 -2.27 20.84 7.55
C GLN A 262 -0.85 21.21 7.06
N ASN A 263 0.12 21.29 7.97
CA ASN A 263 1.51 21.66 7.66
C ASN A 263 2.39 20.47 7.17
N LEU A 264 1.77 19.38 6.66
CA LEU A 264 2.51 18.24 6.11
C LEU A 264 3.17 18.53 4.76
N ASN A 265 4.47 18.85 4.82
CA ASN A 265 5.38 18.83 3.69
C ASN A 265 5.34 17.48 2.96
N ILE A 266 5.29 17.51 1.63
CA ILE A 266 5.20 16.30 0.78
C ILE A 266 6.50 15.49 0.90
N VAL A 267 6.38 14.18 1.17
CA VAL A 267 7.51 13.32 1.55
C VAL A 267 8.18 12.71 0.33
N ASN A 268 9.34 13.25 -0.05
CA ASN A 268 10.05 13.01 -1.33
C ASN A 268 9.28 13.57 -2.55
N PRO A 269 9.20 14.91 -2.70
CA PRO A 269 8.68 15.51 -3.93
C PRO A 269 9.55 15.03 -5.09
N SER A 270 8.96 14.30 -6.02
CA SER A 270 9.67 13.87 -7.23
C SER A 270 9.70 15.04 -8.20
N ALA A 271 10.89 15.42 -8.67
CA ALA A 271 11.01 16.44 -9.71
C ALA A 271 10.13 16.06 -10.91
N LYS A 272 9.29 17.01 -11.37
CA LYS A 272 8.42 16.82 -12.53
C LYS A 272 9.28 16.76 -13.79
N VAL A 273 9.78 15.56 -14.11
CA VAL A 273 10.33 15.27 -15.44
C VAL A 273 9.20 15.46 -16.45
N GLY A 274 9.40 16.37 -17.40
CA GLY A 274 8.47 16.62 -18.50
C GLY A 274 8.37 15.39 -19.41
N PHE A 275 7.18 15.13 -19.93
CA PHE A 275 6.91 14.07 -20.89
C PHE A 275 6.17 14.65 -22.09
N LEU A 276 6.45 14.12 -23.28
CA LEU A 276 5.76 14.52 -24.51
C LEU A 276 4.24 14.34 -24.38
N GLU A 277 3.46 15.23 -24.98
CA GLU A 277 2.00 15.17 -24.95
C GLU A 277 1.47 13.85 -25.57
N ILE A 278 2.08 13.41 -26.67
CA ILE A 278 1.80 12.11 -27.30
C ILE A 278 2.00 10.92 -26.34
N THR A 279 2.91 11.01 -25.37
CA THR A 279 3.05 9.99 -24.31
C THR A 279 1.89 10.03 -23.31
N ARG A 280 1.35 11.22 -23.01
CA ARG A 280 0.16 11.36 -22.15
C ARG A 280 -1.07 10.79 -22.86
N THR A 281 -1.33 11.18 -24.10
CA THR A 281 -2.43 10.66 -24.91
C THR A 281 -2.35 9.15 -25.08
N LEU A 282 -1.17 8.59 -25.38
CA LEU A 282 -0.94 7.15 -25.46
C LEU A 282 -1.26 6.42 -24.14
N LEU A 283 -0.86 7.00 -22.99
CA LEU A 283 -1.17 6.44 -21.67
C LEU A 283 -2.66 6.58 -21.31
N GLN A 284 -3.31 7.70 -21.63
CA GLN A 284 -4.74 7.90 -21.44
C GLN A 284 -5.53 6.88 -22.25
N ASN A 285 -5.30 6.78 -23.56
CA ASN A 285 -5.99 5.84 -24.45
C ASN A 285 -5.74 4.38 -24.06
N PHE A 286 -4.55 4.04 -23.55
CA PHE A 286 -4.26 2.70 -23.03
C PHE A 286 -4.98 2.40 -21.71
N LEU A 287 -5.15 3.39 -20.83
CA LEU A 287 -5.73 3.24 -19.49
C LEU A 287 -7.24 3.51 -19.43
N GLN A 288 -7.84 4.18 -20.40
CA GLN A 288 -9.29 4.43 -20.47
C GLN A 288 -10.13 3.14 -20.43
N PRO A 289 -9.93 2.14 -21.32
CA PRO A 289 -10.68 0.88 -21.28
C PRO A 289 -10.23 -0.03 -20.12
N PHE A 290 -9.34 0.44 -19.26
CA PHE A 290 -9.31 0.06 -17.87
C PHE A 290 -10.32 0.97 -17.15
N ASN A 291 -9.93 2.19 -16.75
CA ASN A 291 -10.61 3.19 -15.89
C ASN A 291 -12.16 3.28 -15.90
N GLU A 292 -12.85 2.89 -16.97
CA GLU A 292 -14.31 2.77 -17.08
C GLU A 292 -14.89 1.60 -16.24
N LYS A 293 -14.06 0.61 -15.89
CA LYS A 293 -14.46 -0.69 -15.34
C LYS A 293 -14.13 -0.98 -13.86
N LEU A 294 -13.55 -0.11 -13.01
CA LEU A 294 -13.78 1.34 -12.94
C LEU A 294 -15.20 1.57 -12.57
N VAL A 295 -15.71 2.72 -12.97
CA VAL A 295 -16.93 3.32 -12.46
C VAL A 295 -18.05 2.27 -12.28
N THR A 296 -18.11 1.33 -13.24
CA THR A 296 -18.84 0.05 -13.20
C THR A 296 -18.69 -0.81 -11.92
N LEU A 297 -17.48 -1.22 -11.49
CA LEU A 297 -17.26 -1.98 -10.24
C LEU A 297 -17.65 -1.16 -9.02
N LEU A 298 -16.95 -0.05 -8.77
CA LEU A 298 -17.12 0.65 -7.49
C LEU A 298 -18.47 1.38 -7.43
N ARG A 299 -19.25 1.37 -8.53
CA ARG A 299 -20.57 1.99 -8.67
C ARG A 299 -20.54 3.43 -8.19
N ASN A 300 -19.57 4.17 -8.71
CA ASN A 300 -19.14 5.43 -8.12
C ASN A 300 -18.44 6.30 -9.17
N ASP A 301 -19.16 7.28 -9.69
CA ASP A 301 -18.76 8.11 -10.82
C ASP A 301 -17.67 9.14 -10.46
N GLN A 302 -17.35 9.32 -9.16
CA GLN A 302 -16.19 10.11 -8.75
C GLN A 302 -14.86 9.55 -9.31
N TRP A 303 -14.85 8.29 -9.77
CA TRP A 303 -13.70 7.64 -10.39
C TRP A 303 -13.69 7.72 -11.92
N VAL A 304 -14.56 8.55 -12.53
CA VAL A 304 -14.39 8.99 -13.92
C VAL A 304 -13.06 9.75 -14.08
N TRP A 305 -12.56 9.76 -15.31
CA TRP A 305 -11.39 10.53 -15.71
C TRP A 305 -11.69 11.32 -16.97
N HIS A 306 -11.08 12.49 -17.01
CA HIS A 306 -11.02 13.41 -18.13
C HIS A 306 -9.53 13.71 -18.34
#